data_AF-A0A975CUD4-F1
#
_entry.id   AF-A0A975CUD4-F1
#
_cell.length_a   1.000
_cell.length_b   1.000
_cell.length_c   1.000
_cell.angle_alpha   90.00
_cell.angle_beta   90.00
_cell.angle_gamma   90.00
#
_symmetry.space_group_name_H-M   'P 1'
#
loop_
_entity.id
_entity.type
_entity.pdbx_description
1 polymer ?
#
loop_
_entity_poly.entity_id
_entity_poly.type
_entity_poly.pdbx_seq_one_letter_code
_entity_poly.pdbx_strand_id
1 'polypeptide(L)'
;MVIRRIFLLFIVLITAFSSASADIAWPEETNGQKVLKQYIESVNSFLTQQGETPVNSGFDIYPGFAVLGITHSDNADVPEDVEITVKLNDDTLDSLELIVRDIPRFPAIASSFLRALFQNADSATDEISVPSQKAAQVIRDPDTSFGEEIYEDKGNAPRIYYNYIPKNYDEKSWLVMTIIFPHIDSWDGSDILTIQDEEKTYIPDEEVGEAYEGYYSKDDYSHFDIFTTPTPEPDSAAAEYDFR
;
A
#
# COMPACT_ATOMS: atom_id res chain seq x y z
N MET A 1 26.39 28.30 -38.07
CA MET A 1 24.97 28.13 -37.65
C MET A 1 24.59 26.67 -37.36
N VAL A 2 25.25 25.68 -37.95
CA VAL A 2 24.95 24.24 -37.80
C VAL A 2 25.34 23.67 -36.42
N ILE A 3 26.47 24.10 -35.85
CA ILE A 3 26.98 23.63 -34.53
C ILE A 3 26.02 23.95 -33.38
N ARG A 4 25.31 25.09 -33.43
CA ARG A 4 24.36 25.51 -32.39
C ARG A 4 23.08 24.67 -32.35
N ARG A 5 22.69 24.07 -33.49
CA ARG A 5 21.51 23.18 -33.60
C ARG A 5 21.82 21.75 -33.13
N ILE A 6 23.05 21.28 -33.34
CA ILE A 6 23.51 19.97 -32.87
C ILE A 6 23.62 19.95 -31.34
N PHE A 7 24.07 21.05 -30.72
CA PHE A 7 24.15 21.17 -29.27
C PHE A 7 22.77 21.16 -28.59
N LEU A 8 21.76 21.79 -29.21
CA LEU A 8 20.38 21.74 -28.73
C LEU A 8 19.77 20.34 -28.85
N LEU A 9 20.07 19.62 -29.93
CA LEU A 9 19.65 18.21 -30.09
C LEU A 9 20.30 17.29 -29.05
N PHE A 10 21.56 17.52 -28.68
CA PHE A 10 22.22 16.76 -27.62
C PHE A 10 21.64 17.05 -26.24
N ILE A 11 21.26 18.30 -25.94
CA ILE A 11 20.58 18.66 -24.69
C ILE A 11 19.19 18.04 -24.61
N VAL A 12 18.42 18.04 -25.71
CA VAL A 12 17.09 17.39 -25.77
C VAL A 12 17.19 15.86 -25.67
N LEU A 13 18.26 15.26 -26.21
CA LEU A 13 18.50 13.81 -26.12
C LEU A 13 18.91 13.37 -24.71
N ILE A 14 19.61 14.22 -23.94
CA ILE A 14 19.98 13.95 -22.54
C ILE A 14 18.76 14.11 -21.60
N THR A 15 17.77 14.94 -21.97
CA THR A 15 16.52 15.10 -21.19
C THR A 15 15.44 14.05 -21.51
N ALA A 16 15.70 13.12 -22.42
CA ALA A 16 14.74 12.09 -22.85
C ALA A 16 15.07 10.69 -22.31
N PHE A 17 15.81 10.60 -21.19
CA PHE A 17 15.74 9.40 -20.36
C PHE A 17 14.40 9.42 -19.63
N SER A 18 13.32 9.09 -20.35
CA SER A 18 12.19 8.44 -19.69
C SER A 18 12.74 7.13 -19.19
N SER A 19 13.08 7.08 -17.90
CA SER A 19 13.21 5.83 -17.18
C SER A 19 11.93 5.06 -17.46
N ALA A 20 12.01 4.04 -18.30
CA ALA A 20 10.96 3.04 -18.36
C ALA A 20 10.98 2.42 -16.97
N SER A 21 10.11 2.90 -16.09
CA SER A 21 9.83 2.23 -14.82
C SER A 21 9.54 0.78 -15.19
N ALA A 22 10.27 -0.16 -14.61
CA ALA A 22 9.85 -1.55 -14.73
C ALA A 22 8.41 -1.61 -14.22
N ASP A 23 7.50 -1.99 -15.11
CA ASP A 23 6.07 -1.99 -14.80
C ASP A 23 5.82 -3.16 -13.85
N ILE A 24 5.24 -2.88 -12.68
CA ILE A 24 4.94 -3.91 -11.70
C ILE A 24 3.89 -4.83 -12.32
N ALA A 25 4.17 -6.12 -12.35
CA ALA A 25 3.21 -7.12 -12.83
C ALA A 25 2.10 -7.31 -11.78
N TRP A 26 1.06 -6.47 -11.86
CA TRP A 26 -0.10 -6.57 -10.98
C TRP A 26 -0.94 -7.82 -11.31
N PRO A 27 -1.35 -8.62 -10.31
CA PRO A 27 -2.26 -9.76 -10.51
C PRO A 27 -3.69 -9.30 -10.81
N GLU A 28 -4.63 -10.23 -11.03
CA GLU A 28 -6.05 -9.89 -11.15
C GLU A 28 -6.53 -9.10 -9.91
N GLU A 29 -7.02 -7.88 -10.15
CA GLU A 29 -7.07 -6.85 -9.11
C GLU A 29 -8.37 -6.93 -8.27
N THR A 30 -8.26 -7.27 -6.99
CA THR A 30 -9.28 -6.93 -5.98
C THR A 30 -9.41 -5.40 -5.86
N ASN A 31 -10.48 -4.90 -5.24
CA ASN A 31 -10.66 -3.46 -5.08
C ASN A 31 -9.50 -2.84 -4.28
N GLY A 32 -9.08 -3.44 -3.16
CA GLY A 32 -7.90 -3.01 -2.42
C GLY A 32 -6.61 -2.96 -3.26
N GLN A 33 -6.41 -3.91 -4.19
CA GLN A 33 -5.26 -3.90 -5.10
C GLN A 33 -5.33 -2.79 -6.15
N LYS A 34 -6.53 -2.47 -6.66
CA LYS A 34 -6.74 -1.32 -7.56
C LYS A 34 -6.39 0.00 -6.88
N VAL A 35 -6.88 0.18 -5.65
CA VAL A 35 -6.59 1.35 -4.82
C VAL A 35 -5.08 1.45 -4.56
N LEU A 36 -4.43 0.33 -4.23
CA LEU A 36 -2.97 0.31 -4.04
C LEU A 36 -2.23 0.74 -5.29
N LYS A 37 -2.59 0.19 -6.46
CA LYS A 37 -1.97 0.54 -7.73
C LYS A 37 -2.11 2.03 -8.03
N GLN A 38 -3.32 2.59 -7.91
CA GLN A 38 -3.55 4.02 -8.09
C GLN A 38 -2.72 4.85 -7.12
N TYR A 39 -2.68 4.47 -5.84
CA TYR A 39 -1.86 5.12 -4.83
C TYR A 39 -0.37 5.12 -5.22
N ILE A 40 0.17 3.98 -5.64
CA ILE A 40 1.57 3.85 -6.07
C ILE A 40 1.86 4.64 -7.35
N GLU A 41 0.92 4.71 -8.30
CA GLU A 41 1.04 5.58 -9.48
C GLU A 41 1.18 7.06 -9.09
N SER A 42 0.36 7.51 -8.12
CA SER A 42 0.47 8.87 -7.56
C SER A 42 1.81 9.08 -6.85
N VAL A 43 2.25 8.12 -6.02
CA VAL A 43 3.58 8.14 -5.38
C VAL A 43 4.69 8.26 -6.42
N ASN A 44 4.65 7.45 -7.48
CA ASN A 44 5.64 7.44 -8.54
C ASN A 44 5.72 8.77 -9.28
N SER A 45 4.59 9.48 -9.43
CA SER A 45 4.57 10.83 -9.98
C SER A 45 5.39 11.82 -9.13
N PHE A 46 5.31 11.72 -7.80
CA PHE A 46 6.06 12.57 -6.87
C PHE A 46 7.53 12.14 -6.74
N LEU A 47 7.81 10.84 -6.70
CA LEU A 47 9.19 10.31 -6.71
C LEU A 47 9.95 10.84 -7.92
N THR A 48 9.36 10.73 -9.11
CA THR A 48 9.98 11.20 -10.35
C THR A 48 10.20 12.71 -10.35
N GLN A 49 9.25 13.49 -9.82
CA GLN A 49 9.42 14.96 -9.66
C GLN A 49 10.60 15.32 -8.73
N GLN A 50 10.90 14.47 -7.75
CA GLN A 50 12.02 14.65 -6.83
C GLN A 50 13.34 14.05 -7.37
N GLY A 51 13.33 13.47 -8.57
CA GLY A 51 14.50 12.81 -9.15
C GLY A 51 14.80 11.44 -8.54
N GLU A 52 13.85 10.87 -7.81
CA GLU A 52 13.94 9.51 -7.26
C GLU A 52 13.51 8.46 -8.29
N THR A 53 13.95 7.22 -8.06
CA THR A 53 13.51 6.07 -8.86
C THR A 53 12.08 5.70 -8.45
N PRO A 54 11.16 5.46 -9.40
CA PRO A 54 9.82 4.95 -9.10
C PRO A 54 9.87 3.60 -8.37
N VAL A 55 8.80 3.26 -7.66
CA VAL A 55 8.54 1.88 -7.21
C VAL A 55 8.43 1.00 -8.46
N ASN A 56 9.33 0.03 -8.57
CA ASN A 56 9.61 -0.70 -9.80
C ASN A 56 9.62 -2.22 -9.61
N SER A 57 9.28 -2.73 -8.43
CA SER A 57 9.27 -4.15 -8.14
C SER A 57 8.13 -4.52 -7.21
N GLY A 58 7.43 -5.60 -7.56
CA GLY A 58 6.49 -6.30 -6.68
C GLY A 58 7.05 -7.68 -6.35
N PHE A 59 7.16 -7.99 -5.06
CA PHE A 59 7.73 -9.25 -4.57
C PHE A 59 6.63 -10.24 -4.22
N ASP A 60 5.66 -9.77 -3.44
CA ASP A 60 4.49 -10.53 -3.01
C ASP A 60 3.26 -9.65 -3.19
N ILE A 61 2.27 -10.09 -3.97
CA ILE A 61 1.02 -9.33 -4.15
C ILE A 61 -0.14 -10.30 -4.02
N TYR A 62 -0.82 -10.22 -2.87
CA TYR A 62 -1.97 -11.04 -2.53
C TYR A 62 -3.18 -10.15 -2.21
N PRO A 63 -4.40 -10.71 -2.15
CA PRO A 63 -5.60 -9.92 -1.84
C PRO A 63 -5.54 -9.13 -0.52
N GLY A 64 -4.89 -9.66 0.52
CA GLY A 64 -4.82 -9.06 1.86
C GLY A 64 -3.53 -8.31 2.18
N PHE A 65 -2.49 -8.41 1.34
CA PHE A 65 -1.25 -7.67 1.55
C PHE A 65 -0.41 -7.61 0.26
N ALA A 66 0.48 -6.62 0.19
CA ALA A 66 1.48 -6.52 -0.86
C ALA A 66 2.84 -6.09 -0.29
N VAL A 67 3.92 -6.57 -0.91
CA VAL A 67 5.30 -6.17 -0.68
C VAL A 67 5.87 -5.67 -1.99
N LEU A 68 6.25 -4.39 -2.01
CA LEU A 68 6.81 -3.68 -3.15
C LEU A 68 8.19 -3.11 -2.78
N GLY A 69 8.92 -2.61 -3.77
CA GLY A 69 10.18 -1.92 -3.49
C GLY A 69 10.70 -1.07 -4.64
N ILE A 70 11.77 -0.34 -4.32
CA ILE A 70 12.63 0.34 -5.29
C ILE A 70 13.94 -0.44 -5.34
N THR A 71 14.19 -1.09 -6.47
CA THR A 71 15.32 -2.00 -6.69
C THR A 71 16.27 -1.42 -7.74
N HIS A 72 17.55 -1.74 -7.62
CA HIS A 72 18.57 -1.41 -8.63
C HIS A 72 18.81 -2.57 -9.59
N SER A 73 18.43 -3.78 -9.20
CA SER A 73 18.62 -5.02 -9.95
C SER A 73 17.36 -5.39 -10.74
N ASP A 74 17.51 -5.70 -12.03
CA ASP A 74 16.39 -6.05 -12.93
C ASP A 74 15.60 -7.31 -12.52
N ASN A 75 16.09 -8.11 -11.57
CA ASN A 75 15.43 -9.31 -11.04
C ASN A 75 15.75 -9.49 -9.55
N ALA A 76 15.56 -8.44 -8.75
CA ALA A 76 15.71 -8.58 -7.30
C ALA A 76 14.68 -9.60 -6.76
N ASP A 77 15.16 -10.61 -6.03
CA ASP A 77 14.29 -11.61 -5.38
C ASP A 77 13.72 -11.12 -4.05
N VAL A 78 14.34 -10.08 -3.46
CA VAL A 78 13.93 -9.46 -2.19
C VAL A 78 14.10 -7.94 -2.24
N PRO A 79 13.34 -7.18 -1.43
CA PRO A 79 13.53 -5.73 -1.31
C PRO A 79 14.97 -5.36 -0.93
N GLU A 80 15.56 -4.43 -1.68
CA GLU A 80 16.94 -3.97 -1.46
C GLU A 80 16.95 -2.76 -0.49
N ASP A 81 17.03 -1.54 -1.00
CA ASP A 81 17.17 -0.33 -0.17
C ASP A 81 15.85 0.25 0.29
N VAL A 82 14.76 -0.08 -0.41
CA VAL A 82 13.41 0.41 -0.12
C VAL A 82 12.45 -0.76 -0.17
N GLU A 83 11.70 -0.92 0.91
CA GLU A 83 10.66 -1.93 1.06
C GLU A 83 9.38 -1.25 1.47
N ILE A 84 8.28 -1.64 0.82
CA ILE A 84 6.96 -1.09 1.05
C ILE A 84 6.04 -2.28 1.32
N THR A 85 5.64 -2.44 2.56
CA THR A 85 4.69 -3.48 2.96
C THR A 85 3.34 -2.83 3.21
N VAL A 86 2.32 -3.28 2.49
CA VAL A 86 0.97 -2.73 2.59
C VAL A 86 0.02 -3.83 3.01
N LYS A 87 -0.74 -3.59 4.07
CA LYS A 87 -1.88 -4.42 4.43
C LYS A 87 -3.12 -3.88 3.72
N LEU A 88 -3.84 -4.78 3.06
CA LEU A 88 -5.02 -4.47 2.26
C LEU A 88 -6.25 -5.03 2.97
N ASN A 89 -7.36 -4.31 2.85
CA ASN A 89 -8.70 -4.85 3.08
C ASN A 89 -9.43 -4.90 1.73
N ASP A 90 -10.59 -5.58 1.70
CA ASP A 90 -11.31 -5.89 0.45
C ASP A 90 -11.45 -4.68 -0.49
N ASP A 91 -11.73 -3.49 0.04
CA ASP A 91 -12.00 -2.27 -0.75
C ASP A 91 -10.99 -1.12 -0.57
N THR A 92 -9.97 -1.25 0.30
CA THR A 92 -9.09 -0.11 0.63
C THR A 92 -7.76 -0.52 1.27
N LEU A 93 -6.92 0.47 1.56
CA LEU A 93 -5.65 0.29 2.26
C LEU A 93 -5.85 0.29 3.78
N ASP A 94 -5.16 -0.59 4.49
CA ASP A 94 -5.21 -0.71 5.95
C ASP A 94 -4.08 0.04 6.62
N SER A 95 -2.87 -0.42 6.34
CA SER A 95 -1.64 0.20 6.80
C SER A 95 -0.55 0.03 5.74
N LEU A 96 0.43 0.93 5.77
CA LEU A 96 1.64 0.86 4.95
C LEU A 96 2.85 1.06 5.85
N GLU A 97 3.84 0.20 5.71
CA GLU A 97 5.16 0.35 6.28
C GLU A 97 6.16 0.59 5.14
N LEU A 98 6.83 1.74 5.19
CA LEU A 98 7.93 2.11 4.30
C LEU A 98 9.23 1.98 5.08
N ILE A 99 10.09 1.06 4.68
CA ILE A 99 11.45 0.91 5.20
C ILE A 99 12.41 1.48 4.17
N VAL A 100 13.25 2.44 4.57
CA VAL A 100 14.38 2.91 3.75
C VAL A 100 15.68 2.68 4.51
N ARG A 101 16.58 1.97 3.84
CA ARG A 101 17.90 1.59 4.37
C ARG A 101 18.98 2.63 4.01
N ASP A 102 18.75 3.43 2.98
CA ASP A 102 19.58 4.60 2.62
C ASP A 102 18.99 5.90 3.21
N ILE A 103 19.44 6.26 4.41
CA ILE A 103 18.90 7.37 5.22
C ILE A 103 18.85 8.71 4.46
N PRO A 104 19.88 9.14 3.72
CA PRO A 104 19.81 10.34 2.87
C PRO A 104 18.65 10.40 1.88
N ARG A 105 18.16 9.25 1.38
CA ARG A 105 17.04 9.17 0.42
C ARG A 105 15.67 9.19 1.10
N PHE A 106 15.61 8.84 2.39
CA PHE A 106 14.34 8.75 3.13
C PHE A 106 13.46 10.00 3.01
N PRO A 107 13.96 11.25 3.13
CA PRO A 107 13.10 12.42 3.03
C PRO A 107 12.36 12.54 1.69
N ALA A 108 13.04 12.27 0.59
CA ALA A 108 12.45 12.38 -0.75
C ALA A 108 11.42 11.29 -1.00
N ILE A 109 11.75 10.06 -0.59
CA ILE A 109 10.88 8.90 -0.75
C ILE A 109 9.65 9.04 0.15
N ALA A 110 9.83 9.15 1.47
CA ALA A 110 8.72 9.22 2.43
C ALA A 110 7.79 10.42 2.18
N SER A 111 8.33 11.60 1.83
CA SER A 111 7.49 12.75 1.48
C SER A 111 6.66 12.53 0.22
N SER A 112 7.11 11.69 -0.73
CA SER A 112 6.33 11.35 -1.92
C SER A 112 5.11 10.49 -1.57
N PHE A 113 5.25 9.56 -0.61
CA PHE A 113 4.12 8.81 -0.04
C PHE A 113 3.11 9.72 0.67
N LEU A 114 3.59 10.67 1.47
CA LEU A 114 2.71 11.63 2.15
C LEU A 114 2.02 12.58 1.17
N ARG A 115 2.70 13.04 0.12
CA ARG A 115 2.08 13.87 -0.92
C ARG A 115 0.99 13.13 -1.70
N ALA A 116 1.21 11.86 -2.02
CA ALA A 116 0.19 11.03 -2.64
C ALA A 116 -1.02 10.81 -1.73
N LEU A 117 -0.83 10.80 -0.42
CA LEU A 117 -1.88 10.67 0.59
C LEU A 117 -2.63 11.99 0.84
N PHE A 118 -1.96 13.13 0.76
CA PHE A 118 -2.53 14.46 1.05
C PHE A 118 -2.62 15.34 -0.20
N GLN A 119 -3.18 14.81 -1.30
CA GLN A 119 -3.22 15.50 -2.60
C GLN A 119 -3.84 16.92 -2.54
N ASN A 120 -4.71 17.17 -1.55
CA ASN A 120 -5.18 18.51 -1.18
C ASN A 120 -4.20 19.17 -0.20
N ALA A 121 -3.10 19.70 -0.73
CA ALA A 121 -1.88 20.09 0.00
C ALA A 121 -2.02 21.26 1.01
N ASP A 122 -3.14 21.98 1.07
CA ASP A 122 -3.26 23.18 1.92
C ASP A 122 -3.35 22.87 3.42
N SER A 123 -3.59 21.61 3.82
CA SER A 123 -3.71 21.20 5.23
C SER A 123 -2.58 20.32 5.77
N ALA A 124 -1.63 19.88 4.93
CA ALA A 124 -0.65 18.82 5.29
C ALA A 124 0.83 19.21 5.13
N THR A 125 1.14 20.51 5.07
CA THR A 125 2.53 20.97 4.89
C THR A 125 3.46 20.53 6.02
N ASP A 126 2.92 20.42 7.24
CA ASP A 126 3.69 20.07 8.42
C ASP A 126 4.11 18.60 8.37
N GLU A 127 3.19 17.69 8.04
CA GLU A 127 3.39 16.25 7.91
C GLU A 127 4.42 15.93 6.83
N ILE A 128 4.34 16.59 5.67
CA ILE A 128 5.27 16.39 4.55
C ILE A 128 6.71 16.80 4.92
N SER A 129 6.89 17.66 5.92
CA SER A 129 8.22 18.11 6.38
C SER A 129 8.88 17.16 7.39
N VAL A 130 8.09 16.36 8.13
CA VAL A 130 8.57 15.48 9.21
C VAL A 130 9.64 14.47 8.74
N PRO A 131 9.54 13.85 7.55
CA PRO A 131 10.58 12.92 7.09
C PRO A 131 12.00 13.50 7.06
N SER A 132 12.12 14.78 6.68
CA SER A 132 13.42 15.48 6.69
C SER A 132 13.98 15.64 8.10
N GLN A 133 13.10 15.93 9.07
CA GLN A 133 13.49 16.10 10.47
C GLN A 133 13.96 14.77 11.08
N LYS A 134 13.25 13.68 10.80
CA LYS A 134 13.59 12.33 11.28
C LYS A 134 14.89 11.83 10.67
N ALA A 135 15.11 12.02 9.36
CA ALA A 135 16.40 11.69 8.74
C ALA A 135 17.56 12.52 9.32
N ALA A 136 17.36 13.82 9.55
CA ALA A 136 18.37 14.67 10.19
C ALA A 136 18.68 14.25 11.64
N GLN A 137 17.69 13.75 12.39
CA GLN A 137 17.91 13.16 13.70
C GLN A 137 18.81 11.93 13.61
N VAL A 138 18.53 11.00 12.69
CA VAL A 138 19.35 9.80 12.46
C VAL A 138 20.78 10.15 12.06
N ILE A 139 20.96 11.09 11.12
CA ILE A 139 22.30 11.48 10.64
C ILE A 139 23.15 12.07 11.79
N ARG A 140 22.51 12.79 12.72
CA ARG A 140 23.18 13.39 13.87
C ARG A 140 23.52 12.39 14.96
N ASP A 141 22.68 11.37 15.15
CA ASP A 141 22.84 10.35 16.18
C ASP A 141 22.50 8.94 15.64
N PRO A 142 23.39 8.34 14.83
CA PRO A 142 23.08 7.14 14.05
C PRO A 142 23.02 5.86 14.87
N ASP A 143 23.51 5.86 16.11
CA ASP A 143 23.50 4.68 16.97
C ASP A 143 22.30 4.67 17.95
N THR A 144 21.52 5.75 18.00
CA THR A 144 20.39 5.88 18.92
C THR A 144 19.08 5.54 18.21
N SER A 145 18.48 4.41 18.58
CA SER A 145 17.13 4.04 18.13
C SER A 145 16.07 5.00 18.66
N PHE A 146 15.01 5.21 17.90
CA PHE A 146 13.77 5.80 18.40
C PHE A 146 12.57 5.05 17.85
N GLY A 147 11.44 5.17 18.52
CA GLY A 147 10.20 4.64 18.00
C GLY A 147 8.99 5.23 18.68
N GLU A 148 7.89 5.22 17.95
CA GLU A 148 6.59 5.67 18.40
C GLU A 148 5.69 4.44 18.58
N GLU A 149 4.87 4.44 19.62
CA GLU A 149 3.87 3.37 19.79
C GLU A 149 2.84 3.48 18.66
N ILE A 150 2.71 2.40 17.89
CA ILE A 150 1.79 2.33 16.76
C ILE A 150 0.42 1.94 17.30
N TYR A 151 -0.57 2.81 17.07
CA TYR A 151 -1.97 2.50 17.31
C TYR A 151 -2.65 2.19 15.99
N GLU A 152 -2.88 0.91 15.71
CA GLU A 152 -3.47 0.41 14.46
C GLU A 152 -4.96 0.76 14.28
N ASP A 153 -5.60 1.32 15.31
CA ASP A 153 -6.98 1.76 15.25
C ASP A 153 -7.16 2.91 14.24
N LYS A 154 -8.00 2.68 13.23
CA LYS A 154 -8.26 3.65 12.17
C LYS A 154 -9.03 4.84 12.73
N GLY A 155 -8.57 6.05 12.38
CA GLY A 155 -9.25 7.29 12.70
C GLY A 155 -9.96 7.90 11.50
N ASN A 156 -10.41 9.13 11.67
CA ASN A 156 -10.93 9.97 10.59
C ASN A 156 -9.83 10.68 9.79
N ALA A 157 -8.56 10.55 10.20
CA ALA A 157 -7.41 11.09 9.52
C ALA A 157 -6.28 10.06 9.54
N PRO A 158 -5.35 10.09 8.56
CA PRO A 158 -4.21 9.21 8.57
C PRO A 158 -3.36 9.43 9.82
N ARG A 159 -2.82 8.34 10.38
CA ARG A 159 -1.84 8.40 11.47
C ARG A 159 -0.49 7.98 10.93
N ILE A 160 0.54 8.76 11.22
CA ILE A 160 1.88 8.55 10.67
C ILE A 160 2.85 8.41 11.84
N TYR A 161 3.60 7.32 11.84
CA TYR A 161 4.57 6.98 12.87
C TYR A 161 5.96 6.80 12.25
N TYR A 162 6.99 7.06 13.04
CA TYR A 162 8.39 6.93 12.62
C TYR A 162 9.20 6.13 13.62
N ASN A 163 9.90 5.12 13.12
CA ASN A 163 10.81 4.29 13.90
C ASN A 163 12.19 4.28 13.25
N TYR A 164 13.23 4.26 14.07
CA TYR A 164 14.60 4.07 13.62
C TYR A 164 15.25 2.93 14.37
N ILE A 165 15.74 1.95 13.62
CA ILE A 165 16.38 0.75 14.12
C ILE A 165 17.83 0.74 13.61
N PRO A 166 18.82 1.11 14.45
CA PRO A 166 20.22 1.11 14.04
C PRO A 166 20.76 -0.32 13.92
N LYS A 167 21.55 -0.60 12.88
CA LYS A 167 22.26 -1.87 12.66
C LYS A 167 21.37 -3.10 12.91
N ASN A 168 20.31 -3.24 12.10
CA ASN A 168 19.38 -4.34 12.21
C ASN A 168 20.01 -5.67 11.72
N TYR A 169 19.21 -6.71 11.47
CA TYR A 169 19.64 -8.08 11.10
C TYR A 169 20.75 -8.20 10.04
N ASP A 170 20.91 -7.23 9.14
CA ASP A 170 21.90 -7.19 8.06
C ASP A 170 22.97 -6.08 8.23
N GLU A 171 23.15 -5.58 9.46
CA GLU A 171 23.97 -4.40 9.79
C GLU A 171 23.53 -3.08 9.12
N LYS A 172 22.44 -3.09 8.34
CA LYS A 172 21.85 -1.87 7.79
C LYS A 172 20.91 -1.26 8.83
N SER A 173 20.98 0.06 8.95
CA SER A 173 20.01 0.80 9.76
C SER A 173 18.72 1.02 8.97
N TRP A 174 17.59 0.92 9.64
CA TRP A 174 16.27 1.06 9.03
C TRP A 174 15.61 2.32 9.57
N LEU A 175 15.25 3.24 8.68
CA LEU A 175 14.33 4.33 9.01
C LEU A 175 12.98 4.00 8.39
N VAL A 176 12.00 3.86 9.27
CA VAL A 176 10.68 3.31 8.98
C VAL A 176 9.64 4.40 9.14
N MET A 177 8.75 4.52 8.16
CA MET A 177 7.52 5.29 8.26
C MET A 177 6.33 4.34 8.19
N THR A 178 5.45 4.38 9.17
CA THR A 178 4.21 3.62 9.17
C THR A 178 3.03 4.58 9.00
N ILE A 179 2.18 4.31 8.01
CA ILE A 179 0.92 5.01 7.78
C ILE A 179 -0.22 4.07 8.16
N ILE A 180 -1.08 4.49 9.07
CA ILE A 180 -2.39 3.88 9.28
C ILE A 180 -3.39 4.71 8.48
N PHE A 181 -3.98 4.10 7.46
CA PHE A 181 -4.94 4.79 6.61
C PHE A 181 -6.25 5.02 7.38
N PRO A 182 -6.93 6.16 7.15
CA PRO A 182 -8.18 6.46 7.81
C PRO A 182 -9.31 5.52 7.34
N HIS A 183 -10.44 5.58 8.02
CA HIS A 183 -11.66 5.00 7.46
C HIS A 183 -12.05 5.76 6.18
N ILE A 184 -12.32 4.99 5.13
CA ILE A 184 -12.66 5.54 3.80
C ILE A 184 -13.89 6.46 3.84
N ASP A 185 -14.86 6.14 4.71
CA ASP A 185 -16.12 6.88 4.83
C ASP A 185 -15.99 8.21 5.60
N SER A 186 -14.85 8.45 6.27
CA SER A 186 -14.67 9.60 7.16
C SER A 186 -13.52 10.54 6.80
N TRP A 187 -12.79 10.24 5.71
CA TRP A 187 -11.67 11.04 5.24
C TRP A 187 -12.03 11.86 3.99
N ASP A 188 -11.83 13.17 4.05
CA ASP A 188 -12.08 14.12 2.95
C ASP A 188 -10.80 14.59 2.23
N GLY A 189 -9.62 14.15 2.70
CA GLY A 189 -8.34 14.69 2.27
C GLY A 189 -7.73 14.05 1.01
N SER A 190 -8.28 12.94 0.51
CA SER A 190 -7.84 12.33 -0.76
C SER A 190 -8.86 11.39 -1.38
N ASP A 191 -9.21 11.63 -2.65
CA ASP A 191 -10.04 10.72 -3.44
C ASP A 191 -9.32 9.42 -3.82
N ILE A 192 -8.01 9.30 -3.57
CA ILE A 192 -7.22 8.13 -3.98
C ILE A 192 -7.46 6.88 -3.14
N LEU A 193 -8.16 7.00 -2.01
CA LEU A 193 -8.53 5.86 -1.18
C LEU A 193 -9.84 5.20 -1.63
N THR A 194 -10.55 5.80 -2.60
CA THR A 194 -11.75 5.24 -3.24
C THR A 194 -11.44 4.92 -4.71
N ILE A 195 -12.06 3.84 -5.23
CA ILE A 195 -11.98 3.56 -6.66
C ILE A 195 -12.87 4.56 -7.39
N GLN A 196 -12.26 5.42 -8.21
CA GLN A 196 -13.01 6.12 -9.25
C GLN A 196 -13.33 5.11 -10.36
N ASP A 197 -14.44 4.37 -10.21
CA ASP A 197 -14.98 3.62 -11.34
C ASP A 197 -15.33 4.63 -12.42
N GLU A 198 -14.71 4.52 -13.61
CA GLU A 198 -15.21 5.20 -14.80
C GLU A 198 -16.70 4.86 -14.92
N GLU A 199 -17.55 5.90 -14.99
CA GLU A 199 -19.01 5.82 -15.06
C GLU A 199 -19.43 4.53 -15.78
N LYS A 200 -19.99 3.57 -15.02
CA LYS A 200 -20.75 2.47 -15.63
C LYS A 200 -21.82 3.15 -16.47
N THR A 201 -21.61 3.18 -17.78
CA THR A 201 -22.60 3.70 -18.70
C THR A 201 -23.81 2.81 -18.50
N TYR A 202 -24.85 3.36 -17.86
CA TYR A 202 -26.12 2.68 -17.74
C TYR A 202 -26.60 2.42 -19.16
N ILE A 203 -26.44 1.19 -19.63
CA ILE A 203 -27.13 0.69 -20.81
C ILE A 203 -28.55 0.46 -20.30
N PRO A 204 -29.55 1.27 -20.72
CA PRO A 204 -30.93 0.98 -20.37
C PRO A 204 -31.24 -0.40 -20.92
N ASP A 205 -31.79 -1.28 -20.10
CA ASP A 205 -32.32 -2.56 -20.57
C ASP A 205 -33.34 -2.23 -21.67
N GLU A 206 -32.98 -2.46 -22.93
CA GLU A 206 -33.94 -2.45 -24.02
C GLU A 206 -35.01 -3.49 -23.67
N GLU A 207 -36.28 -3.06 -23.75
CA GLU A 207 -37.48 -3.84 -23.47
C GLU A 207 -37.40 -5.26 -24.05
N VAL A 208 -36.91 -6.22 -23.26
CA VAL A 208 -37.13 -7.62 -23.52
C VAL A 208 -38.52 -7.91 -22.97
N GLY A 209 -39.44 -8.10 -23.91
CA GLY A 209 -40.88 -8.19 -23.72
C GLY A 209 -41.36 -9.12 -22.61
N GLU A 210 -42.56 -8.80 -22.16
CA GLU A 210 -43.27 -9.44 -21.06
C GLU A 210 -43.30 -10.96 -21.11
N ALA A 211 -42.99 -11.58 -19.97
CA ALA A 211 -43.88 -12.47 -19.20
C ALA A 211 -43.04 -13.49 -18.41
N TYR A 212 -43.14 -13.47 -17.08
CA TYR A 212 -43.80 -14.53 -16.32
C TYR A 212 -43.85 -14.11 -14.84
N GLU A 213 -45.06 -13.80 -14.36
CA GLU A 213 -45.37 -13.61 -12.95
C GLU A 213 -45.20 -14.92 -12.19
N GLY A 214 -44.41 -14.90 -11.12
CA GLY A 214 -44.27 -15.97 -10.15
C GLY A 214 -44.11 -15.38 -8.76
N TYR A 215 -45.21 -15.30 -8.02
CA TYR A 215 -45.31 -14.95 -6.61
C TYR A 215 -44.25 -15.69 -5.76
N TYR A 216 -43.47 -14.96 -4.96
CA TYR A 216 -43.59 -14.92 -3.49
C TYR A 216 -42.82 -13.72 -2.92
N SER A 217 -43.41 -13.15 -1.88
CA SER A 217 -43.08 -11.93 -1.18
C SER A 217 -41.78 -11.99 -0.37
N LYS A 218 -41.08 -10.85 -0.38
CA LYS A 218 -40.27 -10.28 0.71
C LYS A 218 -40.59 -10.87 2.10
N ASP A 219 -39.61 -11.52 2.71
CA ASP A 219 -39.04 -11.18 4.03
C ASP A 219 -38.12 -12.31 4.53
N ASP A 220 -37.19 -11.91 5.40
CA ASP A 220 -36.37 -12.72 6.32
C ASP A 220 -35.02 -13.29 5.84
N TYR A 221 -33.97 -12.61 6.32
CA TYR A 221 -32.72 -13.15 6.87
C TYR A 221 -32.32 -14.55 6.39
N SER A 222 -31.39 -14.61 5.42
CA SER A 222 -30.59 -15.83 5.21
C SER A 222 -29.58 -15.96 6.36
N HIS A 223 -30.06 -16.54 7.46
CA HIS A 223 -29.28 -17.22 8.48
C HIS A 223 -28.51 -18.35 7.79
N PHE A 224 -27.17 -18.32 7.83
CA PHE A 224 -26.36 -19.45 7.41
C PHE A 224 -26.45 -20.52 8.52
N ASP A 225 -27.31 -21.52 8.33
CA ASP A 225 -27.30 -22.72 9.17
C ASP A 225 -26.05 -23.55 8.85
N ILE A 226 -25.04 -23.45 9.73
CA ILE A 226 -23.93 -24.39 9.76
C ILE A 226 -24.48 -25.71 10.34
N PHE A 227 -24.66 -26.71 9.47
CA PHE A 227 -24.86 -28.09 9.89
C PHE A 227 -23.60 -28.57 10.63
N THR A 228 -23.60 -28.47 11.95
CA THR A 228 -22.68 -29.22 12.79
C THR A 228 -23.25 -30.62 12.98
N THR A 229 -22.64 -31.62 12.35
CA THR A 229 -22.82 -33.01 12.80
C THR A 229 -22.08 -33.13 14.14
N PRO A 230 -22.70 -33.60 15.23
CA PRO A 230 -22.03 -33.73 16.52
C PRO A 230 -20.83 -34.67 16.38
N THR A 231 -19.65 -34.20 16.74
CA THR A 231 -18.51 -35.08 17.03
C THR A 231 -18.94 -36.03 18.15
N PRO A 232 -18.85 -37.36 17.97
CA PRO A 232 -19.19 -38.29 19.05
C PRO A 232 -18.24 -38.06 20.24
N GLU A 233 -18.80 -37.82 21.42
CA GLU A 233 -18.02 -37.87 22.66
C GLU A 233 -17.49 -39.29 22.89
N PRO A 234 -16.24 -39.47 23.37
CA PRO A 234 -15.79 -40.76 23.83
C PRO A 234 -16.53 -41.11 25.13
N ASP A 235 -17.42 -42.11 25.07
CA ASP A 235 -18.07 -42.70 26.24
C ASP A 235 -17.00 -43.14 27.25
N SER A 236 -16.94 -42.42 28.36
CA SER A 236 -16.34 -42.93 29.59
C SER A 236 -17.34 -43.85 30.27
N ALA A 237 -17.15 -45.17 30.16
CA ALA A 237 -17.75 -46.14 31.08
C ALA A 237 -16.85 -47.38 31.26
N ALA A 238 -16.04 -47.30 32.31
CA ALA A 238 -15.57 -48.33 33.22
C ALA A 238 -15.84 -49.82 32.90
N ALA A 239 -14.77 -50.64 32.96
CA ALA A 239 -14.82 -51.93 33.67
C ALA A 239 -13.42 -52.36 34.13
N GLU A 240 -13.32 -52.45 35.44
CA GLU A 240 -12.28 -53.01 36.30
C GLU A 240 -12.13 -54.55 36.12
N TYR A 241 -11.01 -55.09 36.63
CA TYR A 241 -10.67 -56.49 36.99
C TYR A 241 -9.62 -57.28 36.16
N ASP A 242 -8.38 -57.20 36.65
CA ASP A 242 -7.63 -58.25 37.39
C ASP A 242 -7.05 -59.53 36.71
N PHE A 243 -5.88 -59.89 37.26
CA PHE A 243 -5.10 -61.13 37.21
C PHE A 243 -4.28 -61.49 35.95
N ARG A 244 -2.98 -61.14 35.96
CA ARG A 244 -1.87 -62.06 36.32
C ARG A 244 -0.51 -61.38 36.26
#